data_AF-A0AAE4ACW5-F1
#
_entry.id   AF-A0AAE4ACW5-F1
#
_cell.length_a   1.000
_cell.length_b   1.000
_cell.length_c   1.000
_cell.angle_alpha   90.00
_cell.angle_beta   90.00
_cell.angle_gamma   90.00
#
_symmetry.space_group_name_H-M   'P 1'
#
loop_
_entity.id
_entity.type
_entity.pdbx_description
1 polymer ?
#
loop_
_entity_poly.entity_id
_entity_poly.type
_entity_poly.pdbx_seq_one_letter_code
_entity_poly.pdbx_strand_id
1 'polypeptide(L)'
;MSDQLAIPAASVRSVWVFSVDLPESDLDAFRGKAPEGANGCLSPLMEAVGAGRLAPSHVELFMAETLAGYGMADYLIEANGMDAVSVDPDRARLDALTGPVLLVFSGALADGIDRLEPKAPLTLVGRYTETVTFTLRAPLRSDAAETPAASVEDPLDKRPSDAAMSGRIATIALLVLFLVVGLMLWVAA
;
A
#
# COMPACT_ATOMS: atom_id res chain seq x y z
N MET A 1 23.91 7.71 7.55
CA MET A 1 22.73 7.29 8.37
C MET A 1 21.41 7.89 7.90
N SER A 2 21.35 9.08 7.29
CA SER A 2 20.06 9.73 6.91
C SER A 2 19.20 8.99 5.88
N ASP A 3 19.76 8.09 5.08
CA ASP A 3 19.00 7.37 4.04
C ASP A 3 18.05 6.31 4.63
N GLN A 4 18.35 5.77 5.81
CA GLN A 4 17.52 4.73 6.42
C GLN A 4 16.20 5.25 6.97
N LEU A 5 16.07 6.56 7.19
CA LEU A 5 14.82 7.18 7.67
C LEU A 5 13.87 7.57 6.55
N ALA A 6 14.32 7.56 5.30
CA ALA A 6 13.48 7.83 4.14
C ALA A 6 12.49 6.68 3.93
N ILE A 7 11.26 7.03 3.56
CA ILE A 7 10.21 6.08 3.19
C ILE A 7 10.33 5.85 1.68
N PRO A 8 10.63 4.62 1.22
CA PRO A 8 10.76 4.34 -0.19
C PRO A 8 9.46 4.66 -0.95
N ALA A 9 9.56 5.33 -2.09
CA ALA A 9 8.42 5.63 -2.95
C ALA A 9 7.82 4.37 -3.61
N ALA A 10 8.59 3.27 -3.67
CA ALA A 10 8.12 1.99 -4.16
C ALA A 10 7.49 1.17 -3.04
N SER A 11 6.44 0.41 -3.37
CA SER A 11 5.55 -0.38 -2.51
C SER A 11 6.21 -1.56 -1.79
N VAL A 12 7.43 -1.39 -1.30
CA VAL A 12 8.16 -2.42 -0.55
C VAL A 12 7.89 -2.20 0.92
N ARG A 13 7.23 -3.17 1.57
CA ARG A 13 7.01 -3.09 3.02
C ARG A 13 8.36 -2.99 3.72
N SER A 14 8.44 -2.03 4.63
CA SER A 14 9.66 -1.75 5.40
C SER A 14 9.33 -1.77 6.88
N VAL A 15 10.32 -2.11 7.70
CA VAL A 15 10.28 -1.96 9.15
C VAL A 15 11.48 -1.14 9.60
N TRP A 16 11.23 -0.19 10.49
CA TRP A 16 12.27 0.55 11.20
C TRP A 16 12.38 0.01 12.61
N VAL A 17 13.58 -0.42 12.98
CA VAL A 17 13.91 -0.94 14.31
C VAL A 17 14.59 0.18 15.10
N PHE A 18 14.06 0.48 16.28
CA PHE A 18 14.61 1.46 17.20
C PHE A 18 14.92 0.82 18.54
N SER A 19 16.05 1.18 19.14
CA SER A 19 16.27 0.98 20.57
C SER A 19 15.64 2.14 21.33
N VAL A 20 15.02 1.85 22.47
CA VAL A 20 14.36 2.84 23.33
C VAL A 20 15.16 3.00 24.62
N ASP A 21 15.74 4.18 24.82
CA ASP A 21 16.46 4.51 26.06
C ASP A 21 15.48 4.91 27.18
N LEU A 22 14.70 3.93 27.65
CA LEU A 22 13.77 4.08 28.77
C LEU A 22 13.77 2.81 29.64
N PRO A 23 13.54 2.94 30.96
CA PRO A 23 13.29 1.77 31.80
C PRO A 23 11.93 1.15 31.48
N GLU A 24 11.79 -0.15 31.74
CA GLU A 24 10.55 -0.91 31.49
C GLU A 24 9.33 -0.28 32.19
N SER A 25 9.52 0.31 33.38
CA SER A 25 8.47 0.99 34.14
C SER A 25 7.80 2.15 33.39
N ASP A 26 8.50 2.76 32.45
CA ASP A 26 8.05 3.97 31.76
C ASP A 26 7.46 3.66 30.38
N LEU A 27 7.54 2.40 29.93
CA LEU A 27 7.07 1.98 28.60
C LEU A 27 5.55 2.09 28.46
N ASP A 28 4.79 1.80 29.50
CA ASP A 28 3.33 1.94 29.47
C ASP A 28 2.90 3.39 29.31
N ALA A 29 3.59 4.32 29.99
CA ALA A 29 3.37 5.74 29.85
C ALA A 29 3.78 6.23 28.45
N PHE A 30 4.91 5.73 27.93
CA PHE A 30 5.39 6.07 26.60
C PHE A 30 4.46 5.57 25.49
N ARG A 31 3.97 4.33 25.60
CA ARG A 31 2.98 3.72 24.70
C ARG A 31 1.59 4.35 24.82
N GLY A 32 1.29 4.89 25.99
CA GLY A 32 -0.01 5.38 26.41
C GLY A 32 -0.67 6.36 25.44
N LYS A 33 -1.96 6.59 25.65
CA LYS A 33 -2.72 7.56 24.84
C LYS A 33 -2.17 8.97 25.06
N ALA A 34 -2.51 9.87 24.13
CA ALA A 34 -2.29 11.30 24.33
C ALA A 34 -2.84 11.73 25.70
N PRO A 35 -2.17 12.68 26.39
CA PRO A 35 -2.56 13.12 27.73
C PRO A 35 -4.05 13.50 27.80
N GLU A 36 -4.71 13.13 28.91
CA GLU A 36 -6.14 13.37 29.10
C GLU A 36 -6.47 14.87 28.93
N GLY A 37 -7.54 15.16 28.18
CA GLY A 37 -7.99 16.52 27.88
C GLY A 37 -7.36 17.16 26.63
N ALA A 38 -6.38 16.50 26.01
CA ALA A 38 -5.69 17.02 24.83
C ALA A 38 -6.27 16.43 23.53
N ASN A 39 -7.45 16.94 23.13
CA ASN A 39 -8.10 16.53 21.88
C ASN A 39 -7.17 16.84 20.69
N GLY A 40 -6.76 15.80 19.97
CA GLY A 40 -5.93 15.93 18.77
C GLY A 40 -4.42 15.77 19.00
N CYS A 41 -3.94 15.73 20.24
CA CYS A 41 -2.51 15.52 20.53
C CYS A 41 -2.05 14.10 20.17
N LEU A 42 -0.76 13.99 19.89
CA LEU A 42 -0.07 12.73 19.64
C LEU A 42 0.31 12.09 20.99
N SER A 43 0.49 10.77 21.00
CA SER A 43 1.09 10.10 22.17
C SER A 43 2.59 10.38 22.24
N PRO A 44 3.24 10.23 23.41
CA PRO A 44 4.70 10.37 23.53
C PRO A 44 5.47 9.53 22.51
N LEU A 45 5.03 8.29 22.26
CA LEU A 45 5.59 7.42 21.22
C LEU A 45 5.47 8.04 19.82
N MET A 46 4.28 8.53 19.44
CA MET A 46 4.06 9.13 18.12
C MET A 46 4.90 10.40 17.92
N GLU A 47 5.03 11.22 18.96
CA GLU A 47 5.90 12.40 18.95
C GLU A 47 7.38 12.02 18.79
N ALA A 48 7.81 10.95 19.49
CA ALA A 48 9.17 10.46 19.42
C ALA A 48 9.52 9.85 18.06
N VAL A 49 8.59 9.17 17.38
CA VAL A 49 8.79 8.66 16.01
C VAL A 49 8.85 9.81 14.99
N GLY A 50 8.12 10.89 15.24
CA GLY A 50 8.15 12.09 14.41
C GLY A 50 7.44 11.95 13.06
N ALA A 51 6.53 10.98 12.92
CA ALA A 51 5.78 10.71 11.69
C ALA A 51 4.27 11.02 11.80
N GLY A 52 3.86 11.76 12.83
CA GLY A 52 2.45 12.06 13.08
C GLY A 52 1.69 10.89 13.68
N ARG A 53 0.43 10.69 13.25
CA ARG A 53 -0.43 9.62 13.77
C ARG A 53 0.01 8.27 13.20
N LEU A 54 0.21 7.30 14.08
CA LEU A 54 0.58 5.93 13.72
C LEU A 54 -0.59 4.96 13.92
N ALA A 55 -0.75 3.99 13.00
CA ALA A 55 -1.70 2.90 13.19
C ALA A 55 -1.16 1.90 14.24
N PRO A 56 -1.82 1.72 15.40
CA PRO A 56 -1.28 0.91 16.50
C PRO A 56 -1.09 -0.58 16.16
N SER A 57 -1.80 -1.09 15.15
CA SER A 57 -1.68 -2.48 14.68
C SER A 57 -0.36 -2.76 13.94
N HIS A 58 0.39 -1.73 13.59
CA HIS A 58 1.65 -1.78 12.83
C HIS A 58 2.82 -1.18 13.62
N VAL A 59 2.67 -1.13 14.95
CA VAL A 59 3.70 -0.64 15.86
C VAL A 59 3.82 -1.64 17.01
N GLU A 60 5.04 -2.12 17.24
CA GLU A 60 5.33 -3.07 18.31
C GLU A 60 6.38 -2.49 19.24
N LEU A 61 6.11 -2.50 20.55
CA LEU A 61 7.03 -2.09 21.59
C LEU A 61 7.12 -3.22 22.59
N PHE A 62 8.31 -3.78 22.77
CA PHE A 62 8.56 -4.92 23.66
C PHE A 62 10.01 -4.96 24.12
N MET A 63 10.31 -5.80 25.11
CA MET A 63 11.65 -6.01 25.63
C MET A 63 12.42 -7.00 24.73
N ALA A 64 13.63 -6.66 24.28
CA ALA A 64 14.43 -7.51 23.40
C ALA A 64 14.67 -8.91 23.99
N GLU A 65 14.71 -9.01 25.31
CA GLU A 65 14.88 -10.26 26.08
C GLU A 65 13.75 -11.26 25.82
N THR A 66 12.57 -10.79 25.42
CA THR A 66 11.44 -11.67 25.02
C THR A 66 11.77 -12.51 23.79
N LEU A 67 12.74 -12.07 22.98
CA LEU A 67 13.22 -12.76 21.78
C LEU A 67 14.58 -13.43 21.99
N ALA A 68 15.19 -13.40 23.18
CA ALA A 68 16.57 -13.89 23.38
C ALA A 68 16.79 -15.36 22.98
N GLY A 69 15.76 -16.21 23.06
CA GLY A 69 15.82 -17.61 22.64
C GLY A 69 15.57 -17.85 21.15
N TYR A 70 15.05 -16.85 20.43
CA TYR A 70 14.70 -16.95 19.02
C TYR A 70 15.59 -16.09 18.11
N GLY A 71 15.99 -14.91 18.58
CA GLY A 71 16.75 -13.92 17.81
C GLY A 71 15.84 -12.83 17.23
N MET A 72 16.32 -11.59 17.25
CA MET A 72 15.63 -10.45 16.64
C MET A 72 15.70 -10.55 15.11
N ALA A 73 16.84 -10.99 14.57
CA ALA A 73 17.00 -11.18 13.13
C ALA A 73 16.01 -12.22 12.59
N ASP A 74 15.87 -13.37 13.28
CA ASP A 74 14.93 -14.42 12.89
C ASP A 74 13.47 -13.97 13.07
N TYR A 75 13.18 -13.16 14.10
CA TYR A 75 11.87 -12.51 14.23
C TYR A 75 11.52 -11.61 13.04
N LEU A 76 12.47 -10.84 12.53
CA LEU A 76 12.23 -10.00 11.35
C LEU A 76 12.04 -10.85 10.08
N ILE A 77 12.85 -11.89 9.88
CA ILE A 77 12.79 -12.71 8.67
C ILE A 77 11.59 -13.64 8.68
N GLU A 78 11.45 -14.46 9.71
CA GLU A 78 10.48 -15.56 9.72
C GLU A 78 9.09 -15.09 10.16
N ALA A 79 8.98 -14.29 11.22
CA ALA A 79 7.68 -13.86 11.74
C ALA A 79 7.13 -12.66 10.98
N ASN A 80 8.00 -11.75 10.53
CA ASN A 80 7.58 -10.53 9.84
C ASN A 80 7.79 -10.56 8.33
N GLY A 81 8.48 -11.57 7.77
CA GLY A 81 8.67 -11.73 6.33
C GLY A 81 9.63 -10.70 5.72
N MET A 82 10.61 -10.22 6.50
CA MET A 82 11.66 -9.35 5.97
C MET A 82 12.67 -10.16 5.15
N ASP A 83 13.28 -9.52 4.16
CA ASP A 83 14.29 -10.17 3.32
C ASP A 83 15.55 -10.47 4.12
N ALA A 84 15.99 -11.74 4.12
CA ALA A 84 17.24 -12.15 4.75
C ALA A 84 18.44 -11.36 4.20
N VAL A 85 18.44 -11.00 2.91
CA VAL A 85 19.50 -10.17 2.30
C VAL A 85 19.56 -8.77 2.95
N SER A 86 18.41 -8.25 3.39
CA SER A 86 18.36 -6.97 4.10
C SER A 86 18.76 -7.10 5.57
N VAL A 87 18.44 -8.21 6.22
CA VAL A 87 18.57 -8.40 7.68
C VAL A 87 19.92 -8.99 8.09
N ASP A 88 20.41 -10.00 7.38
CA ASP A 88 21.61 -10.77 7.76
C ASP A 88 22.89 -9.93 7.95
N PRO A 89 23.15 -8.85 7.18
CA PRO A 89 24.31 -7.99 7.43
C PRO A 89 24.34 -7.38 8.84
N ASP A 90 23.16 -7.20 9.45
CA ASP A 90 22.98 -6.61 10.78
C ASP A 90 22.62 -7.64 11.85
N ARG A 91 22.56 -8.94 11.54
CA ARG A 91 22.08 -10.00 12.44
C ARG A 91 22.72 -9.94 13.83
N ALA A 92 24.04 -9.92 13.89
CA ALA A 92 24.77 -9.85 15.16
C ALA A 92 24.46 -8.59 15.98
N ARG A 93 24.15 -7.47 15.31
CA ARG A 93 23.77 -6.21 15.96
C ARG A 93 22.34 -6.26 16.48
N LEU A 94 21.42 -6.83 15.69
CA LEU A 94 20.02 -7.02 16.06
C LEU A 94 19.86 -7.98 17.24
N ASP A 95 20.59 -9.10 17.21
CA ASP A 95 20.52 -10.13 18.26
C ASP A 95 21.26 -9.72 19.54
N ALA A 96 22.10 -8.69 19.48
CA ALA A 96 22.75 -8.08 20.65
C ALA A 96 21.95 -6.94 21.28
N LEU A 97 20.76 -6.61 20.77
CA LEU A 97 19.90 -5.59 21.37
C LEU A 97 19.44 -6.03 22.76
N THR A 98 19.44 -5.09 23.69
CA THR A 98 18.99 -5.27 25.08
C THR A 98 18.04 -4.16 25.46
N GLY A 99 17.11 -4.43 26.37
CA GLY A 99 16.10 -3.49 26.81
C GLY A 99 14.98 -3.29 25.79
N PRO A 100 14.24 -2.17 25.87
CA PRO A 100 13.07 -1.99 25.04
C PRO A 100 13.41 -1.66 23.58
N VAL A 101 12.66 -2.30 22.68
CA VAL A 101 12.77 -2.15 21.22
C VAL A 101 11.42 -1.76 20.65
N LEU A 102 11.44 -0.78 19.75
CA LEU A 102 10.28 -0.32 19.00
C LEU A 102 10.44 -0.71 17.53
N LEU A 103 9.44 -1.40 16.98
CA LEU A 103 9.27 -1.66 15.57
C LEU A 103 8.17 -0.76 15.02
N VAL A 104 8.48 -0.04 13.95
CA VAL A 104 7.49 0.73 13.19
C VAL A 104 7.45 0.15 11.78
N PHE A 105 6.31 -0.40 11.38
CA PHE A 105 6.13 -0.90 10.01
C PHE A 105 5.64 0.22 9.10
N SER A 106 5.91 0.13 7.79
CA SER A 106 5.43 1.11 6.81
C SER A 106 3.91 1.24 6.79
N GLY A 107 3.16 0.19 7.14
CA GLY A 107 1.71 0.23 7.31
C GLY A 107 1.21 1.04 8.52
N ALA A 108 2.12 1.48 9.41
CA ALA A 108 1.79 2.38 10.50
C ALA A 108 1.64 3.84 10.04
N LEU A 109 2.29 4.20 8.93
CA LEU A 109 2.47 5.57 8.49
C LEU A 109 1.27 6.02 7.66
N ALA A 110 0.90 7.30 7.81
CA ALA A 110 -0.10 7.91 6.95
C ALA A 110 0.46 8.14 5.54
N ASP A 111 -0.43 8.24 4.56
CA ASP A 111 -0.05 8.60 3.19
C ASP A 111 0.62 9.98 3.14
N GLY A 112 1.65 10.11 2.31
CA GLY A 112 2.36 11.38 2.08
C GLY A 112 3.48 11.68 3.07
N ILE A 113 3.75 10.82 4.06
CA ILE A 113 4.98 10.88 4.85
C ILE A 113 6.13 10.36 3.99
N ASP A 114 7.22 11.13 3.91
CA ASP A 114 8.42 10.82 3.12
C ASP A 114 9.61 10.41 4.00
N ARG A 115 9.58 10.72 5.29
CA ARG A 115 10.66 10.42 6.24
C ARG A 115 10.17 10.34 7.69
N LEU A 116 10.84 9.49 8.49
CA LEU A 116 10.75 9.48 9.96
C LEU A 116 11.72 10.49 10.59
N GLU A 117 11.28 11.17 11.63
CA GLU A 117 12.09 12.13 12.41
C GLU A 117 12.23 11.67 13.87
N PRO A 118 12.97 10.57 14.13
CA PRO A 118 13.10 10.02 15.47
C PRO A 118 13.79 11.01 16.41
N LYS A 119 13.22 11.18 17.59
CA LYS A 119 13.76 11.99 18.69
C LYS A 119 14.02 11.09 19.89
N ALA A 120 14.83 11.57 20.83
CA ALA A 120 15.01 10.90 22.11
C ALA A 120 13.63 10.56 22.72
N PRO A 121 13.45 9.35 23.28
CA PRO A 121 14.47 8.35 23.61
C PRO A 121 14.78 7.32 22.50
N LEU A 122 14.31 7.53 21.27
CA LEU A 122 14.50 6.57 20.17
C LEU A 122 15.86 6.75 19.49
N THR A 123 16.57 5.64 19.29
CA THR A 123 17.75 5.56 18.42
C THR A 123 17.52 4.55 17.33
N LEU A 124 17.69 4.96 16.07
CA LEU A 124 17.52 4.07 14.92
C LEU A 124 18.63 3.01 14.94
N VAL A 125 18.21 1.74 14.98
CA VAL A 125 19.09 0.60 14.74
C VAL A 125 19.23 0.43 13.23
N GLY A 126 18.12 0.19 12.52
CA GLY A 126 18.15 -0.05 11.09
C GLY A 126 16.79 -0.02 10.42
N ARG A 127 16.81 -0.04 9.08
CA ARG A 127 15.63 -0.22 8.22
C ARG A 127 15.78 -1.51 7.44
N TYR A 128 14.76 -2.36 7.48
CA TYR A 128 14.73 -3.65 6.79
C TYR A 128 13.53 -3.71 5.87
N THR A 129 13.68 -4.36 4.73
CA THR A 129 12.65 -4.44 3.68
C THR A 129 12.24 -5.88 3.43
N GLU A 130 10.99 -6.10 3.03
CA GLU A 130 10.53 -7.41 2.59
C GLU A 130 11.11 -7.81 1.22
N THR A 131 11.06 -9.11 0.94
CA THR A 131 11.41 -9.64 -0.39
C THR A 131 10.33 -9.27 -1.40
N VAL A 132 10.70 -8.48 -2.39
CA VAL A 132 9.79 -8.11 -3.48
C VAL A 132 9.78 -9.22 -4.53
N THR A 133 8.83 -10.15 -4.41
CA THR A 133 8.65 -11.20 -5.41
C THR A 133 7.58 -10.79 -6.41
N PHE A 134 7.99 -10.15 -7.51
CA PHE A 134 7.09 -9.96 -8.65
C PHE A 134 6.96 -11.26 -9.45
N THR A 135 5.94 -12.07 -9.14
CA THR A 135 5.50 -13.09 -10.09
C THR A 135 4.66 -12.44 -11.18
N LEU A 136 5.26 -12.24 -12.36
CA LEU A 136 4.49 -12.02 -13.58
C LEU A 136 3.61 -13.25 -13.79
N ARG A 137 2.31 -13.11 -13.52
CA ARG A 137 1.35 -14.16 -13.82
C ARG A 137 1.38 -14.35 -15.33
N ALA A 138 1.75 -15.54 -15.80
CA ALA A 138 1.61 -15.87 -17.21
C ALA A 138 0.17 -15.58 -17.63
N PRO A 139 -0.06 -14.96 -18.80
CA PRO A 139 -1.42 -14.69 -19.27
C PRO A 139 -2.20 -16.01 -19.24
N LEU A 140 -3.38 -15.98 -18.63
CA LEU A 140 -4.26 -17.13 -18.56
C LEU A 140 -4.63 -17.53 -19.99
N ARG A 141 -3.97 -18.57 -20.52
CA ARG A 141 -4.45 -19.29 -21.70
C ARG A 141 -5.42 -20.34 -21.20
N SER A 142 -6.68 -20.19 -21.58
CA SER A 142 -7.71 -21.20 -21.36
C SER A 142 -7.89 -21.97 -22.65
N ASP A 143 -7.73 -23.30 -22.61
CA ASP A 143 -8.04 -24.18 -23.75
C ASP A 143 -9.54 -24.15 -24.10
N ALA A 144 -10.40 -23.62 -23.22
CA ALA A 144 -11.81 -23.36 -23.55
C ALA A 144 -11.99 -22.22 -24.58
N ALA A 145 -10.93 -21.48 -24.91
CA ALA A 145 -10.89 -20.53 -26.01
C ALA A 145 -10.35 -21.15 -27.32
N GLU A 146 -10.10 -22.47 -27.37
CA GLU A 146 -9.94 -23.18 -28.63
C GLU A 146 -11.31 -23.33 -29.29
N THR A 147 -11.74 -22.28 -30.00
CA THR A 147 -12.65 -22.47 -31.12
C THR A 147 -11.99 -23.48 -32.07
N PRO A 148 -12.64 -24.62 -32.41
CA PRO A 148 -12.15 -25.50 -33.45
C PRO A 148 -11.87 -24.63 -34.67
N ALA A 149 -10.70 -24.84 -35.29
CA ALA A 149 -10.33 -24.20 -36.54
C ALA A 149 -11.38 -24.48 -37.61
N ALA A 150 -12.43 -23.67 -37.66
CA ALA A 150 -13.24 -23.48 -38.83
C ALA A 150 -12.36 -22.68 -39.79
N SER A 151 -11.94 -23.39 -40.83
CA SER A 151 -11.41 -22.94 -42.11
C SER A 151 -11.36 -21.43 -42.29
N VAL A 152 -10.15 -20.95 -42.60
CA VAL A 152 -9.90 -19.64 -43.21
C VAL A 152 -10.68 -19.58 -44.53
N GLU A 153 -11.89 -19.04 -44.52
CA GLU A 153 -12.60 -18.56 -45.70
C GLU A 153 -13.33 -17.25 -45.38
N ASP A 154 -12.95 -16.23 -46.17
CA ASP A 154 -13.56 -14.91 -46.39
C ASP A 154 -13.48 -13.84 -45.26
N PRO A 155 -13.24 -12.55 -45.60
CA PRO A 155 -13.34 -11.47 -44.63
C PRO A 155 -14.81 -11.39 -44.22
N LEU A 156 -15.09 -11.75 -42.97
CA LEU A 156 -16.41 -11.57 -42.36
C LEU A 156 -16.86 -10.13 -42.56
N ASP A 157 -17.86 -9.98 -43.42
CA ASP A 157 -18.59 -8.75 -43.66
C ASP A 157 -18.95 -8.17 -42.30
N LYS A 158 -18.43 -6.98 -42.00
CA LYS A 158 -18.57 -6.33 -40.69
C LYS A 158 -20.05 -6.09 -40.45
N ARG A 159 -20.70 -7.01 -39.73
CA ARG A 159 -22.10 -6.86 -39.32
C ARG A 159 -22.20 -5.53 -38.58
N PRO A 160 -22.94 -4.53 -39.10
CA PRO A 160 -23.00 -3.24 -38.47
C PRO A 160 -23.60 -3.42 -37.07
N SER A 161 -22.89 -2.92 -36.06
CA SER A 161 -23.31 -2.98 -34.65
C SER A 161 -24.69 -2.35 -34.48
N ASP A 162 -25.53 -2.87 -33.58
CA ASP A 162 -26.91 -2.40 -33.34
C ASP A 162 -26.99 -0.88 -33.06
N ALA A 163 -25.96 -0.32 -32.45
CA ALA A 163 -25.83 1.12 -32.23
C ALA A 163 -25.73 1.94 -33.53
N ALA A 164 -25.13 1.37 -34.59
CA ALA A 164 -25.05 2.00 -35.90
C ALA A 164 -26.36 1.86 -36.70
N MET A 165 -27.17 0.84 -36.40
CA MET A 165 -28.49 0.65 -37.01
C MET A 165 -29.53 1.62 -36.42
N SER A 166 -29.53 1.81 -35.10
CA SER A 166 -30.49 2.70 -34.42
C SER A 166 -30.35 4.18 -34.84
N GLY A 167 -29.12 4.63 -35.11
CA GLY A 167 -28.86 5.99 -35.59
C GLY A 167 -29.51 6.32 -36.93
N ARG A 168 -29.66 5.34 -37.83
CA ARG A 168 -30.27 5.51 -39.17
C ARG A 168 -31.78 5.68 -39.11
N ILE A 169 -32.45 4.90 -38.25
CA ILE A 169 -33.90 5.04 -38.03
C ILE A 169 -34.19 6.42 -37.43
N ALA A 170 -33.38 6.87 -36.47
CA ALA A 170 -33.54 8.18 -35.85
C ALA A 170 -33.39 9.34 -36.86
N THR A 171 -32.44 9.24 -37.81
CA THR A 171 -32.26 10.28 -38.84
C THR A 171 -33.43 10.34 -39.81
N ILE A 172 -33.97 9.20 -40.23
CA ILE A 172 -35.15 9.14 -41.12
C ILE A 172 -36.37 9.75 -40.42
N ALA A 173 -36.62 9.40 -39.16
CA ALA A 173 -37.73 9.95 -38.39
C ALA A 173 -37.66 11.49 -38.28
N LEU A 174 -36.46 12.04 -38.03
CA LEU A 174 -36.24 13.49 -37.96
C LEU A 174 -36.48 14.20 -39.31
N LEU A 175 -36.03 13.61 -40.42
CA LEU A 175 -36.25 14.19 -41.75
C LEU A 175 -37.73 14.19 -42.13
N VAL A 176 -38.45 13.11 -41.85
CA VAL A 176 -39.91 13.04 -42.08
C VAL A 176 -40.63 14.08 -41.24
N LEU A 177 -40.29 14.20 -39.96
CA LEU A 177 -40.88 15.21 -39.08
C LEU A 177 -40.60 16.63 -39.60
N PHE A 178 -39.37 16.92 -40.02
CA PHE A 178 -39.01 18.21 -40.59
C PHE A 178 -39.83 18.53 -41.85
N LEU A 179 -40.04 17.55 -42.73
CA LEU A 179 -40.82 17.72 -43.95
C LEU A 179 -42.30 17.98 -43.66
N VAL A 180 -42.87 17.25 -42.70
CA VAL A 180 -44.26 17.44 -42.25
C VAL A 180 -44.45 18.84 -41.65
N VAL A 181 -43.54 19.26 -40.77
CA VAL A 181 -43.58 20.61 -40.17
C VAL A 181 -43.43 21.69 -41.25
N GLY A 182 -42.48 21.52 -42.18
CA GLY A 182 -42.30 22.43 -43.30
C GLY A 182 -43.54 22.55 -44.19
N LEU A 183 -44.21 21.43 -44.47
CA LEU A 183 -45.46 21.41 -45.23
C LEU A 183 -46.59 22.12 -44.47
N MET A 184 -46.73 21.90 -43.15
CA MET A 184 -47.72 22.60 -42.34
C MET A 184 -47.49 24.12 -42.34
N LEU A 185 -46.23 24.56 -42.24
CA LEU A 185 -45.87 25.96 -42.33
C LEU A 185 -46.15 26.55 -43.72
N TRP A 186 -45.92 25.79 -44.79
CA TRP A 186 -46.23 26.24 -46.15
C TRP A 186 -47.74 26.38 -46.38
N VAL A 187 -48.55 25.43 -45.90
CA VAL A 187 -50.02 25.53 -46.02
C VAL A 187 -50.59 26.67 -45.17
N ALA A 188 -49.93 27.03 -44.07
CA ALA A 188 -50.37 28.12 -43.19
C ALA A 188 -49.90 29.53 -43.63
N ALA A 189 -48.98 29.62 -44.59
CA ALA A 189 -48.45 30.87 -45.15
C ALA A 189 -49.24 31.33 -46.39
#